data_AF-A0A7X3XKH8-F1
#
_entry.id   AF-A0A7X3XKH8-F1
#
_cell.length_a   1.000
_cell.length_b   1.000
_cell.length_c   1.000
_cell.angle_alpha   90.00
_cell.angle_beta   90.00
_cell.angle_gamma   90.00
#
_symmetry.space_group_name_H-M   'P 1'
#
loop_
_entity.id
_entity.type
_entity.pdbx_description
1 polymer ?
#
loop_
_entity_poly.entity_id
_entity_poly.type
_entity_poly.pdbx_seq_one_letter_code
_entity_poly.pdbx_strand_id
1 'polypeptide(L)'
;MKLQEHHKEFVVKCFAGFMTLTDIVDAFMEEFEDDLPSADLSGLPTIAELIEEDHGEEETEIKREFINDFIEEHREVFEEKYGDKADEMLNERALEDYDYEYTQDYTKDRDKLRNQALTAHKEQLRENLFNRFRRLHIDHRQFPKKYKALFHETRNEFCANYRIPDLNVSENVVQELETLYGYQKQRIFQHRNSKEVMQHVTLAHQILKTIIACNAIDAKPEIVDVTPQTPKALKETQKALTN
;
A
#
# COMPACT_ATOMS: atom_id res chain seq x y z
N MET A 1 5.84 -22.51 -2.56
CA MET A 1 4.50 -22.68 -3.17
C MET A 1 4.57 -22.91 -4.68
N LYS A 2 3.71 -23.76 -5.26
CA LYS A 2 3.55 -23.92 -6.72
C LYS A 2 2.23 -23.28 -7.13
N LEU A 3 2.26 -22.33 -8.06
CA LEU A 3 1.04 -21.65 -8.52
C LEU A 3 0.15 -22.62 -9.29
N GLN A 4 -1.06 -22.85 -8.77
CA GLN A 4 -2.13 -23.58 -9.44
C GLN A 4 -2.69 -22.76 -10.61
N GLU A 5 -3.62 -23.33 -11.38
CA GLU A 5 -4.17 -22.66 -12.55
C GLU A 5 -5.06 -21.48 -12.16
N HIS A 6 -5.96 -21.65 -11.19
CA HIS A 6 -6.85 -20.60 -10.71
C HIS A 6 -6.09 -19.39 -10.13
N HIS A 7 -4.95 -19.61 -9.45
CA HIS A 7 -4.05 -18.54 -9.02
C HIS A 7 -3.56 -17.66 -10.19
N LYS A 8 -3.20 -18.30 -11.31
CA LYS A 8 -2.69 -17.57 -12.48
C LYS A 8 -3.82 -16.85 -13.20
N GLU A 9 -4.99 -17.47 -13.28
CA GLU A 9 -6.18 -16.85 -13.84
C GLU A 9 -6.58 -15.60 -13.05
N PHE A 10 -6.55 -15.66 -11.71
CA PHE A 10 -6.76 -14.49 -10.84
C PHE A 10 -5.80 -13.35 -11.21
N VAL A 11 -4.49 -13.62 -11.23
CA VAL A 11 -3.46 -12.62 -11.56
C VAL A 11 -3.68 -12.00 -12.95
N VAL A 12 -4.01 -12.82 -13.95
CA VAL A 12 -4.29 -12.35 -15.31
C VAL A 12 -5.53 -11.45 -15.33
N LYS A 13 -6.59 -11.81 -14.60
CA LYS A 13 -7.80 -11.00 -14.49
C LYS A 13 -7.52 -9.65 -13.81
N CYS A 14 -6.73 -9.64 -12.74
CA CYS A 14 -6.36 -8.40 -12.08
C CYS A 14 -5.52 -7.48 -12.98
N PHE A 15 -4.59 -8.04 -13.77
CA PHE A 15 -3.88 -7.25 -14.80
C PHE A 15 -4.84 -6.70 -15.86
N ALA A 16 -5.85 -7.47 -16.27
CA ALA A 16 -6.86 -7.01 -17.22
C ALA A 16 -7.72 -5.87 -16.66
N GLY A 17 -7.89 -5.83 -15.34
CA GLY A 17 -8.52 -4.74 -14.58
C GLY A 17 -7.58 -3.57 -14.25
N PHE A 18 -6.42 -3.47 -14.91
CA PHE A 18 -5.47 -2.35 -14.77
C PHE A 18 -4.80 -2.20 -13.39
N MET A 19 -4.84 -3.23 -12.55
CA MET A 19 -4.11 -3.22 -11.27
C MET A 19 -2.59 -3.24 -11.50
N THR A 20 -1.85 -2.58 -10.61
CA THR A 20 -0.37 -2.66 -10.66
C THR A 20 0.09 -4.00 -10.11
N LEU A 21 1.30 -4.44 -10.49
CA LEU A 21 1.84 -5.71 -10.01
C LEU A 21 1.93 -5.76 -8.47
N THR A 22 2.21 -4.64 -7.81
CA THR A 22 2.21 -4.57 -6.34
C THR A 22 0.81 -4.81 -5.78
N ASP A 23 -0.20 -4.11 -6.30
CA ASP A 23 -1.60 -4.27 -5.85
C ASP A 23 -2.09 -5.71 -6.06
N ILE A 24 -1.67 -6.34 -7.16
CA ILE A 24 -2.03 -7.73 -7.45
C ILE A 24 -1.40 -8.70 -6.45
N VAL A 25 -0.16 -8.45 -6.03
CA VAL A 25 0.51 -9.29 -5.01
C VAL A 25 -0.21 -9.18 -3.68
N ASP A 26 -0.56 -7.98 -3.24
CA ASP A 26 -1.27 -7.79 -1.97
C ASP A 26 -2.67 -8.41 -2.04
N ALA A 27 -3.43 -8.18 -3.12
CA ALA A 27 -4.75 -8.79 -3.32
C ALA A 27 -4.67 -10.33 -3.40
N PHE A 28 -3.60 -10.87 -3.99
CA PHE A 28 -3.38 -12.32 -4.02
C PHE A 28 -3.10 -12.87 -2.62
N MET A 29 -2.31 -12.17 -1.81
CA MET A 29 -1.98 -12.63 -0.46
C MET A 29 -3.21 -12.63 0.46
N GLU A 30 -4.17 -11.74 0.22
CA GLU A 30 -5.44 -11.69 0.93
C GLU A 30 -6.41 -12.79 0.45
N GLU A 31 -6.62 -12.92 -0.87
CA GLU A 31 -7.56 -13.89 -1.43
C GLU A 31 -7.14 -15.35 -1.19
N PHE A 32 -5.83 -15.63 -1.21
CA PHE A 32 -5.27 -16.98 -1.13
C PHE A 32 -4.42 -17.19 0.13
N GLU A 33 -4.77 -16.56 1.26
CA GLU A 33 -4.02 -16.66 2.52
C GLU A 33 -3.76 -18.12 2.94
N ASP A 34 -4.76 -18.99 2.79
CA ASP A 34 -4.69 -20.42 3.15
C ASP A 34 -3.74 -21.24 2.25
N ASP A 35 -3.46 -20.77 1.03
CA ASP A 35 -2.56 -21.45 0.09
C ASP A 35 -1.10 -20.98 0.26
N LEU A 36 -0.86 -19.92 1.04
CA LEU A 36 0.48 -19.41 1.28
C LEU A 36 1.28 -20.33 2.21
N PRO A 37 2.61 -20.45 2.01
CA PRO A 37 3.46 -21.14 2.96
C PRO A 37 3.38 -20.46 4.33
N SER A 38 3.17 -21.25 5.38
CA SER A 38 3.29 -20.76 6.75
C SER A 38 4.72 -20.31 7.04
N ALA A 39 4.86 -19.35 7.96
CA ALA A 39 6.17 -18.97 8.47
C ALA A 39 6.74 -20.14 9.29
N ASP A 40 7.99 -20.48 9.04
CA ASP A 40 8.71 -21.42 9.90
C ASP A 40 9.19 -20.67 11.15
N LEU A 41 8.54 -20.97 12.28
CA LEU A 41 8.87 -20.39 13.58
C LEU A 41 9.64 -21.38 14.47
N SER A 42 10.02 -22.55 13.94
CA SER A 42 10.69 -23.60 14.72
C SER A 42 12.11 -23.21 15.18
N GLY A 43 12.73 -22.24 14.51
CA GLY A 43 14.04 -21.70 14.89
C GLY A 43 13.97 -20.54 15.89
N LEU A 44 12.79 -20.18 16.40
CA LEU A 44 12.69 -19.16 17.45
C LEU A 44 13.05 -19.76 18.81
N PRO A 45 13.85 -19.06 19.63
CA PRO A 45 14.17 -19.53 20.97
C PRO A 45 12.92 -19.57 21.85
N THR A 46 12.88 -20.57 22.71
CA THR A 46 11.90 -20.69 23.79
C THR A 46 12.20 -19.68 24.90
N ILE A 47 11.23 -19.41 25.77
CA ILE A 47 11.44 -18.53 26.93
C ILE A 47 12.54 -19.07 27.83
N ALA A 48 12.60 -20.39 28.03
CA ALA A 48 13.64 -21.04 28.83
C ALA A 48 15.03 -20.85 28.22
N GLU A 49 15.18 -20.98 26.90
CA GLU A 49 16.45 -20.73 26.20
C GLU A 49 16.89 -19.27 26.30
N LEU A 50 15.95 -18.32 26.23
CA LEU A 50 16.26 -16.90 26.42
C LEU A 50 16.74 -16.60 27.85
N ILE A 51 16.10 -17.20 28.86
CA ILE A 51 16.51 -17.07 30.27
C ILE A 51 17.90 -17.69 30.49
N GLU A 52 18.14 -18.87 29.96
CA GLU A 52 19.43 -19.57 30.08
C GLU A 52 20.56 -18.77 29.42
N GLU A 53 20.32 -18.14 28.27
CA GLU A 53 21.30 -17.32 27.56
C GLU A 53 21.65 -16.03 28.32
N ASP A 54 20.67 -15.38 28.94
CA ASP A 54 20.84 -14.06 29.57
C ASP A 54 21.40 -14.16 31.00
N HIS A 55 20.97 -15.19 31.76
CA HIS A 55 21.28 -15.29 33.18
C HIS A 55 21.97 -16.58 33.61
N GLY A 56 21.87 -17.69 32.87
CA GLY A 56 22.60 -18.93 33.17
C GLY A 56 22.62 -19.31 34.66
N GLU A 57 23.81 -19.34 35.28
CA GLU A 57 23.98 -19.67 36.71
C GLU A 57 23.56 -18.52 37.68
N GLU A 58 23.43 -17.28 37.20
CA GLU A 58 23.08 -16.09 37.98
C GLU A 58 21.57 -15.98 38.24
N GLU A 59 20.71 -16.72 37.53
CA GLU A 59 19.25 -16.74 37.75
C GLU A 59 18.90 -17.04 39.22
N THR A 60 19.67 -17.92 39.86
CA THR A 60 19.41 -18.30 41.26
C THR A 60 19.70 -17.16 42.24
N GLU A 61 20.64 -16.28 41.90
CA GLU A 61 21.00 -15.10 42.69
C GLU A 61 19.98 -13.99 42.49
N ILE A 62 19.60 -13.69 41.24
CA ILE A 62 18.55 -12.72 40.89
C ILE A 62 17.22 -13.10 41.55
N LYS A 63 16.83 -14.37 41.49
CA LYS A 63 15.62 -14.87 42.17
C LYS A 63 15.66 -14.63 43.66
N ARG A 64 16.82 -14.82 44.29
CA ARG A 64 16.97 -14.63 45.74
C ARG A 64 16.91 -13.15 46.12
N GLU A 65 17.56 -12.27 45.37
CA GLU A 65 17.51 -10.83 45.59
C GLU A 65 16.07 -10.32 45.48
N PHE A 66 15.36 -10.65 44.39
CA PHE A 66 13.96 -10.25 44.22
C PHE A 66 13.06 -10.71 45.36
N ILE A 67 13.16 -11.99 45.76
CA ILE A 67 12.33 -12.53 46.85
C ILE A 67 12.60 -11.79 48.16
N ASN A 68 13.87 -11.52 48.49
CA ASN A 68 14.22 -10.82 49.72
C ASN A 68 13.67 -9.39 49.72
N ASP A 69 13.85 -8.66 48.62
CA ASP A 69 13.37 -7.28 48.49
C ASP A 69 11.83 -7.23 48.59
N PHE A 70 11.13 -8.16 47.91
CA PHE A 70 9.68 -8.26 47.96
C PHE A 70 9.17 -8.54 49.38
N ILE A 71 9.80 -9.48 50.09
CA ILE A 71 9.44 -9.82 51.49
C ILE A 71 9.67 -8.61 52.40
N GLU A 72 10.80 -7.91 52.29
CA GLU A 72 11.08 -6.72 53.11
C GLU A 72 10.04 -5.62 52.88
N GLU A 73 9.63 -5.38 51.64
CA GLU A 73 8.65 -4.34 51.31
C GLU A 73 7.23 -4.68 51.79
N HIS A 74 6.82 -5.95 51.75
CA HIS A 74 5.43 -6.36 51.94
C HIS A 74 5.12 -7.04 53.28
N ARG A 75 6.13 -7.30 54.11
CA ARG A 75 5.99 -8.00 55.41
C ARG A 75 4.88 -7.44 56.29
N GLU A 76 4.89 -6.14 56.59
CA GLU A 76 3.94 -5.51 57.52
C GLU A 76 2.49 -5.66 57.04
N VAL A 77 2.26 -5.49 55.73
CA VAL A 77 0.93 -5.61 55.11
C VAL A 77 0.41 -7.03 55.19
N PHE A 78 1.26 -8.03 54.99
CA PHE A 78 0.88 -9.44 55.07
C PHE A 78 0.69 -9.90 56.51
N GLU A 79 1.50 -9.44 57.47
CA GLU A 79 1.33 -9.68 58.90
C GLU A 79 -0.02 -9.16 59.40
N GLU A 80 -0.43 -7.96 59.00
CA GLU A 80 -1.73 -7.38 59.37
C GLU A 80 -2.91 -8.18 58.78
N LYS A 81 -2.77 -8.68 57.55
CA LYS A 81 -3.87 -9.31 56.80
C LYS A 81 -4.02 -10.82 57.06
N TYR A 82 -2.92 -11.52 57.29
CA TYR A 82 -2.89 -12.99 57.35
C TYR A 82 -2.38 -13.53 58.71
N GLY A 83 -1.87 -12.69 59.60
CA GLY A 83 -1.43 -13.07 60.95
C GLY A 83 -0.40 -14.20 60.92
N ASP A 84 -0.70 -15.31 61.58
CA ASP A 84 0.19 -16.48 61.67
C ASP A 84 0.54 -17.13 60.31
N LYS A 85 -0.21 -16.83 59.25
CA LYS A 85 0.05 -17.32 57.88
C LYS A 85 0.79 -16.33 56.99
N ALA A 86 1.18 -15.16 57.51
CA ALA A 86 1.77 -14.10 56.73
C ALA A 86 3.04 -14.55 55.99
N ASP A 87 3.96 -15.22 56.67
CA ASP A 87 5.22 -15.68 56.08
C ASP A 87 5.03 -16.71 54.95
N GLU A 88 4.04 -17.61 55.08
CA GLU A 88 3.71 -18.61 54.05
C GLU A 88 3.13 -17.92 52.81
N MET A 89 2.10 -17.09 53.00
CA MET A 89 1.43 -16.36 51.92
C MET A 89 2.37 -15.36 51.22
N LEU A 90 3.29 -14.75 51.96
CA LEU A 90 4.24 -13.78 51.45
C LEU A 90 5.30 -14.46 50.58
N ASN A 91 5.83 -15.62 50.99
CA ASN A 91 6.76 -16.40 50.19
C ASN A 91 6.12 -16.95 48.92
N GLU A 92 4.90 -17.50 49.01
CA GLU A 92 4.15 -17.95 47.83
C GLU A 92 3.93 -16.81 46.84
N ARG A 93 3.54 -15.63 47.35
CA ARG A 93 3.31 -14.46 46.51
C ARG A 93 4.58 -13.93 45.86
N ALA A 94 5.68 -13.85 46.60
CA ALA A 94 6.97 -13.44 46.08
C ALA A 94 7.45 -14.35 44.93
N LEU A 95 7.22 -15.66 45.06
CA LEU A 95 7.56 -16.63 44.00
C LEU A 95 6.66 -16.47 42.77
N GLU A 96 5.36 -16.30 42.95
CA GLU A 96 4.42 -16.05 41.85
C GLU A 96 4.75 -14.77 41.09
N ASP A 97 5.00 -13.68 41.82
CA ASP A 97 5.28 -12.37 41.22
C ASP A 97 6.67 -12.37 40.55
N TYR A 98 7.68 -13.05 41.12
CA TYR A 98 8.96 -13.27 40.45
C TYR A 98 8.77 -14.03 39.14
N ASP A 99 8.16 -15.22 39.19
CA ASP A 99 8.00 -16.05 37.99
C ASP A 99 7.17 -15.32 36.92
N TYR A 100 6.20 -14.50 37.32
CA TYR A 100 5.41 -13.67 36.40
C TYR A 100 6.23 -12.54 35.79
N GLU A 101 6.85 -11.67 36.59
CA GLU A 101 7.60 -10.51 36.10
C GLU A 101 8.80 -10.94 35.27
N TYR A 102 9.54 -11.93 35.77
CA TYR A 102 10.72 -12.46 35.11
C TYR A 102 10.37 -13.05 33.75
N THR A 103 9.31 -13.88 33.65
CA THR A 103 8.92 -14.45 32.35
C THR A 103 8.23 -13.46 31.42
N GLN A 104 7.69 -12.35 31.93
CA GLN A 104 6.98 -11.36 31.13
C GLN A 104 7.90 -10.66 30.13
N ASP A 105 9.12 -10.31 30.54
CA ASP A 105 10.05 -9.60 29.67
C ASP A 105 10.59 -10.51 28.56
N TYR A 106 10.95 -11.76 28.88
CA TYR A 106 11.29 -12.76 27.87
C TYR A 106 10.12 -13.10 26.94
N THR A 107 8.89 -13.04 27.43
CA THR A 107 7.70 -13.20 26.57
C THR A 107 7.59 -12.06 25.57
N LYS A 108 7.80 -10.81 26.00
CA LYS A 108 7.80 -9.64 25.12
C LYS A 108 8.91 -9.74 24.07
N ASP A 109 10.11 -10.14 24.46
CA ASP A 109 11.24 -10.27 23.53
C ASP A 109 11.04 -11.41 22.54
N ARG A 110 10.54 -12.57 22.98
CA ARG A 110 10.16 -13.66 22.08
C ARG A 110 9.07 -13.22 21.10
N ASP A 111 8.05 -12.51 21.57
CA ASP A 111 6.97 -12.04 20.71
C ASP A 111 7.46 -10.99 19.70
N LYS A 112 8.44 -10.15 20.08
CA LYS A 112 9.12 -9.23 19.17
C LYS A 112 9.90 -9.98 18.08
N LEU A 113 10.69 -10.99 18.44
CA LEU A 113 11.39 -11.85 17.47
C LEU A 113 10.41 -12.56 16.55
N ARG A 114 9.32 -13.09 17.10
CA ARG A 114 8.23 -13.72 16.32
C ARG A 114 7.62 -12.74 15.32
N ASN A 115 7.29 -11.52 15.74
CA ASN A 115 6.71 -10.52 14.85
C ASN A 115 7.68 -10.08 13.75
N GLN A 116 8.98 -9.99 14.06
CA GLN A 116 10.02 -9.74 13.07
C GLN A 116 10.12 -10.87 12.04
N ALA A 117 10.15 -12.13 12.50
CA ALA A 117 10.19 -13.31 11.63
C ALA A 117 8.94 -13.38 10.72
N LEU A 118 7.76 -13.11 11.26
CA LEU A 118 6.51 -13.06 10.49
C LEU A 118 6.51 -11.95 9.44
N THR A 119 7.06 -10.78 9.78
CA THR A 119 7.16 -9.64 8.85
C THR A 119 8.12 -9.95 7.71
N ALA A 120 9.33 -10.45 8.04
CA ALA A 120 10.33 -10.84 7.06
C ALA A 120 9.80 -11.95 6.13
N HIS A 121 9.08 -12.93 6.67
CA HIS A 121 8.43 -13.98 5.88
C HIS A 121 7.41 -13.40 4.90
N LYS A 122 6.55 -12.47 5.34
CA LYS A 122 5.57 -11.80 4.46
C LYS A 122 6.26 -11.02 3.34
N GLU A 123 7.35 -10.31 3.63
CA GLU A 123 8.13 -9.59 2.61
C GLU A 123 8.77 -10.54 1.60
N GLN A 124 9.34 -11.65 2.07
CA GLN A 124 9.90 -12.68 1.20
C GLN A 124 8.82 -13.32 0.30
N LEU A 125 7.61 -13.55 0.84
CA LEU A 125 6.47 -14.02 0.04
C LEU A 125 6.10 -13.01 -1.04
N ARG A 126 5.98 -11.71 -0.69
CA ARG A 126 5.70 -10.64 -1.65
C ARG A 126 6.71 -10.63 -2.78
N GLU A 127 8.00 -10.66 -2.47
CA GLU A 127 9.06 -10.64 -3.50
C GLU A 127 8.98 -11.88 -4.41
N ASN A 128 8.76 -13.05 -3.83
CA ASN A 128 8.60 -14.29 -4.59
C ASN A 128 7.38 -14.26 -5.51
N LEU A 129 6.24 -13.78 -5.03
CA LEU A 129 5.00 -13.65 -5.83
C LEU A 129 5.17 -12.60 -6.92
N PHE A 130 5.74 -11.44 -6.60
CA PHE A 130 6.04 -10.36 -7.54
C PHE A 130 6.84 -10.88 -8.75
N ASN A 131 7.93 -11.60 -8.48
CA ASN A 131 8.78 -12.17 -9.53
C ASN A 131 8.05 -13.22 -10.39
N ARG A 132 7.15 -13.99 -9.80
CA ARG A 132 6.36 -15.02 -10.51
C ARG A 132 5.26 -14.40 -11.37
N PHE A 133 4.56 -13.40 -10.84
CA PHE A 133 3.43 -12.74 -11.51
C PHE A 133 3.88 -11.82 -12.64
N ARG A 134 5.11 -11.30 -12.59
CA ARG A 134 5.69 -10.49 -13.68
C ARG A 134 5.57 -11.13 -15.06
N ARG A 135 5.65 -12.46 -15.17
CA ARG A 135 5.53 -13.19 -16.46
C ARG A 135 4.09 -13.31 -16.97
N LEU A 136 3.11 -13.07 -16.10
CA LEU A 136 1.67 -13.07 -16.41
C LEU A 136 1.18 -11.68 -16.80
N HIS A 137 2.06 -10.67 -16.86
CA HIS A 137 1.74 -9.38 -17.45
C HIS A 137 1.66 -9.51 -18.98
N ILE A 138 0.65 -8.90 -19.62
CA ILE A 138 0.40 -9.04 -21.06
C ILE A 138 1.58 -8.57 -21.93
N ASP A 139 2.25 -7.49 -21.51
CA ASP A 139 3.42 -6.94 -22.21
C ASP A 139 4.72 -7.74 -21.97
N HIS A 140 4.69 -8.77 -21.11
CA HIS A 140 5.86 -9.61 -20.90
C HIS A 140 6.09 -10.51 -22.13
N ARG A 141 7.34 -10.58 -22.62
CA ARG A 141 7.69 -11.36 -23.83
C ARG A 141 7.31 -12.84 -23.76
N GLN A 142 7.28 -13.40 -22.55
CA GLN A 142 6.96 -14.80 -22.28
C GLN A 142 5.51 -15.00 -21.78
N PHE A 143 4.62 -14.03 -22.02
CA PHE A 143 3.23 -14.16 -21.61
C PHE A 143 2.59 -15.43 -22.21
N PRO A 144 1.99 -16.32 -21.39
CA PRO A 144 1.45 -17.58 -21.90
C PRO A 144 0.27 -17.37 -22.84
N LYS A 145 0.35 -17.91 -24.06
CA LYS A 145 -0.69 -17.74 -25.10
C LYS A 145 -2.08 -18.17 -24.63
N LYS A 146 -2.19 -19.20 -23.78
CA LYS A 146 -3.48 -19.72 -23.27
C LYS A 146 -4.29 -18.68 -22.49
N TYR A 147 -3.63 -17.68 -21.89
CA TYR A 147 -4.30 -16.64 -21.12
C TYR A 147 -4.68 -15.41 -21.94
N LYS A 148 -4.36 -15.37 -23.24
CA LYS A 148 -4.67 -14.20 -24.08
C LYS A 148 -6.18 -13.96 -24.19
N ALA A 149 -6.94 -15.02 -24.43
CA ALA A 149 -8.40 -14.94 -24.52
C ALA A 149 -8.99 -14.42 -23.21
N LEU A 150 -8.65 -15.06 -22.08
CA LEU A 150 -9.06 -14.66 -20.73
C LEU A 150 -8.74 -13.18 -20.45
N PHE A 151 -7.52 -12.73 -20.74
CA PHE A 151 -7.12 -11.35 -20.55
C PHE A 151 -7.99 -10.37 -21.35
N HIS A 152 -8.18 -10.63 -22.65
CA HIS A 152 -8.96 -9.76 -23.51
C HIS A 152 -10.45 -9.76 -23.15
N GLU A 153 -11.02 -10.91 -22.84
CA GLU A 153 -12.42 -11.04 -22.39
C GLU A 153 -12.64 -10.24 -21.10
N THR A 154 -11.82 -10.48 -20.08
CA THR A 154 -11.91 -9.76 -18.79
C THR A 154 -11.69 -8.27 -18.97
N ARG A 155 -10.72 -7.87 -19.80
CA ARG A 155 -10.45 -6.45 -20.08
C ARG A 155 -11.64 -5.80 -20.78
N ASN A 156 -12.24 -6.48 -21.76
CA ASN A 156 -13.39 -5.97 -22.49
C ASN A 156 -14.61 -5.84 -21.59
N GLU A 157 -14.86 -6.83 -20.73
CA GLU A 157 -15.92 -6.78 -19.71
C GLU A 157 -15.72 -5.61 -18.75
N PHE A 158 -14.50 -5.46 -18.21
CA PHE A 158 -14.16 -4.33 -17.35
C PHE A 158 -14.35 -2.99 -18.08
N CYS A 159 -13.84 -2.87 -19.30
CA CYS A 159 -14.05 -1.67 -20.11
C CYS A 159 -15.54 -1.43 -20.39
N ALA A 160 -16.34 -2.46 -20.66
CA ALA A 160 -17.78 -2.29 -20.91
C ALA A 160 -18.53 -1.80 -19.66
N ASN A 161 -18.15 -2.28 -18.48
CA ASN A 161 -18.78 -1.92 -17.22
C ASN A 161 -18.37 -0.52 -16.71
N TYR A 162 -17.15 -0.08 -17.01
CA TYR A 162 -16.61 1.21 -16.58
C TYR A 162 -16.61 2.29 -17.66
N ARG A 163 -16.91 1.96 -18.92
CA ARG A 163 -17.06 2.93 -19.99
C ARG A 163 -18.41 3.61 -19.86
N ILE A 164 -18.40 4.93 -19.63
CA ILE A 164 -19.57 5.78 -19.83
C ILE A 164 -20.04 5.57 -21.29
N PRO A 165 -21.30 5.18 -21.52
CA PRO A 165 -21.84 5.10 -22.87
C PRO A 165 -21.72 6.47 -23.55
N ASP A 166 -21.31 6.48 -24.82
CA ASP A 166 -21.28 7.66 -25.70
C ASP A 166 -20.17 8.71 -25.44
N LEU A 167 -18.91 8.34 -25.74
CA LEU A 167 -17.83 9.30 -26.06
C LEU A 167 -18.04 10.00 -27.42
N ASN A 168 -19.16 9.75 -28.12
CA ASN A 168 -19.52 10.50 -29.33
C ASN A 168 -20.05 11.90 -29.00
N VAL A 169 -20.47 12.13 -27.75
CA VAL A 169 -20.89 13.44 -27.24
C VAL A 169 -19.67 14.10 -26.61
N SER A 170 -19.25 15.23 -27.17
CA SER A 170 -18.02 15.92 -26.75
C SER A 170 -18.04 16.31 -25.26
N GLU A 171 -19.22 16.59 -24.70
CA GLU A 171 -19.40 16.88 -23.27
C GLU A 171 -18.95 15.72 -22.37
N ASN A 172 -19.24 14.47 -22.75
CA ASN A 172 -18.79 13.28 -22.02
C ASN A 172 -17.27 13.09 -22.12
N VAL A 173 -16.68 13.43 -23.27
CA VAL A 173 -15.22 13.41 -23.48
C VAL A 173 -14.54 14.45 -22.60
N VAL A 174 -15.10 15.66 -22.54
CA VAL A 174 -14.59 16.75 -21.69
C VAL A 174 -14.69 16.38 -20.22
N GLN A 175 -15.82 15.84 -19.77
CA GLN A 175 -16.01 15.41 -18.38
C GLN A 175 -15.01 14.32 -17.95
N GLU A 176 -14.72 13.37 -18.83
CA GLU A 176 -13.70 12.34 -18.58
C GLU A 176 -12.29 12.95 -18.52
N LEU A 177 -11.97 13.87 -19.44
CA LEU A 177 -10.69 14.57 -19.43
C LEU A 177 -10.53 15.44 -18.16
N GLU A 178 -11.59 16.10 -17.68
CA GLU A 178 -11.58 16.84 -16.41
C GLU A 178 -11.32 15.93 -15.21
N THR A 179 -11.93 14.74 -15.22
CA THR A 179 -11.70 13.71 -14.19
C THR A 179 -10.25 13.24 -14.21
N LEU A 180 -9.70 12.93 -15.38
CA LEU A 180 -8.30 12.57 -15.57
C LEU A 180 -7.35 13.70 -15.13
N TYR A 181 -7.69 14.96 -15.44
CA TYR A 181 -6.94 16.12 -14.97
C TYR A 181 -6.93 16.21 -13.43
N GLY A 182 -8.08 15.97 -12.79
CA GLY A 182 -8.20 15.88 -11.33
C GLY A 182 -7.26 14.84 -10.72
N TYR A 183 -7.22 13.63 -11.29
CA TYR A 183 -6.29 12.58 -10.86
C TYR A 183 -4.82 12.98 -11.02
N GLN A 184 -4.44 13.58 -12.15
CA GLN A 184 -3.06 14.04 -12.34
C GLN A 184 -2.70 15.13 -11.33
N LYS A 185 -3.61 16.07 -11.06
CA LYS A 185 -3.42 17.12 -10.06
C LYS A 185 -3.20 16.54 -8.66
N GLN A 186 -3.97 15.54 -8.26
CA GLN A 186 -3.78 14.86 -6.98
C GLN A 186 -2.41 14.17 -6.89
N ARG A 187 -1.98 13.47 -7.94
CA ARG A 187 -0.67 12.81 -7.98
C ARG A 187 0.49 13.80 -7.89
N ILE A 188 0.39 14.98 -8.50
CA ILE A 188 1.40 16.04 -8.36
C ILE A 188 1.69 16.38 -6.88
N PHE A 189 0.66 16.39 -6.03
CA PHE A 189 0.82 16.69 -4.60
C PHE A 189 1.20 15.48 -3.74
N GLN A 190 0.99 14.25 -4.22
CA GLN A 190 1.31 13.01 -3.50
C GLN A 190 2.75 12.55 -3.70
N HIS A 191 3.34 12.82 -4.87
CA HIS A 191 4.71 12.41 -5.17
C HIS A 191 5.73 13.43 -4.63
N ARG A 192 6.80 12.94 -3.98
CA ARG A 192 7.93 13.77 -3.50
C ARG A 192 9.08 13.86 -4.51
N ASN A 193 9.12 12.95 -5.49
CA ASN A 193 10.16 12.90 -6.51
C ASN A 193 9.91 13.93 -7.60
N SER A 194 10.82 14.90 -7.75
CA SER A 194 10.70 15.97 -8.75
C SER A 194 10.51 15.47 -10.19
N LYS A 195 11.09 14.31 -10.56
CA LYS A 195 10.96 13.77 -11.91
C LYS A 195 9.56 13.21 -12.18
N GLU A 196 8.98 12.50 -11.21
CA GLU A 196 7.62 11.96 -11.28
C GLU A 196 6.59 13.09 -11.24
N VAL A 197 6.81 14.09 -10.37
CA VAL A 197 5.99 15.30 -10.31
C VAL A 197 5.95 15.99 -11.68
N MET A 198 7.11 16.17 -12.33
CA MET A 198 7.16 16.83 -13.64
C MET A 198 6.47 16.04 -14.75
N GLN A 199 6.49 14.70 -14.69
CA GLN A 199 5.73 13.86 -15.62
C GLN A 199 4.22 14.08 -15.47
N HIS A 200 3.71 14.09 -14.24
CA HIS A 200 2.30 14.34 -13.97
C HIS A 200 1.87 15.77 -14.32
N VAL A 201 2.73 16.78 -14.09
CA VAL A 201 2.51 18.17 -14.56
C VAL A 201 2.38 18.22 -16.08
N THR A 202 3.26 17.54 -16.80
CA THR A 202 3.25 17.52 -18.27
C THR A 202 1.98 16.87 -18.80
N LEU A 203 1.57 15.75 -18.22
CA LEU A 203 0.32 15.06 -18.58
C LEU A 203 -0.91 15.91 -18.26
N ALA A 204 -0.98 16.52 -17.07
CA ALA A 204 -2.06 17.42 -16.69
C ALA A 204 -2.21 18.59 -17.68
N HIS A 205 -1.09 19.17 -18.12
CA HIS A 205 -1.08 20.25 -19.09
C HIS A 205 -1.54 19.79 -20.49
N GLN A 206 -1.16 18.59 -20.92
CA GLN A 206 -1.65 18.00 -22.17
C GLN A 206 -3.15 17.75 -22.13
N ILE A 207 -3.67 17.19 -21.04
CA ILE A 207 -5.11 16.96 -20.83
C ILE A 207 -5.86 18.29 -20.92
N LEU A 208 -5.37 19.34 -20.24
CA LEU A 208 -5.99 20.66 -20.26
C LEU A 208 -6.05 21.26 -21.67
N LYS A 209 -4.97 21.12 -22.46
CA LYS A 209 -4.93 21.54 -23.86
C LYS A 209 -5.96 20.81 -24.70
N THR A 210 -6.12 19.52 -24.48
CA THR A 210 -7.11 18.69 -25.19
C THR A 210 -8.53 19.13 -24.83
N ILE A 211 -8.83 19.40 -23.56
CA ILE A 211 -10.14 19.96 -23.13
C ILE A 211 -10.45 21.26 -23.87
N ILE A 212 -9.48 22.20 -23.89
CA ILE A 212 -9.65 23.49 -24.58
C ILE A 212 -9.89 23.28 -26.08
N ALA A 213 -9.16 22.36 -26.71
CA ALA A 213 -9.33 22.05 -28.13
C ALA A 213 -10.71 21.45 -28.42
N CYS A 214 -11.20 20.52 -27.60
CA CYS A 214 -12.55 19.94 -27.73
C CYS A 214 -13.62 21.04 -27.62
N ASN A 215 -13.55 21.87 -26.59
CA ASN A 215 -14.50 22.98 -26.40
C ASN A 215 -14.47 23.99 -27.56
N ALA A 216 -13.29 24.27 -28.12
CA ALA A 216 -13.15 25.17 -29.27
C ALA A 216 -13.73 24.59 -30.57
N ILE A 217 -13.67 23.27 -30.75
CA ILE A 217 -14.27 22.57 -31.89
C ILE A 217 -15.81 22.62 -31.79
N ASP A 218 -16.36 22.41 -30.60
CA ASP A 218 -17.80 22.44 -30.37
C ASP A 218 -18.41 23.84 -30.50
N ALA A 219 -17.64 24.87 -30.14
CA ALA A 219 -18.12 26.25 -30.15
C ALA A 219 -18.54 26.74 -31.55
N LYS A 220 -18.10 26.09 -32.65
CA LYS A 220 -18.17 26.54 -34.06
C LYS A 220 -17.67 27.98 -34.25
N PRO A 221 -16.69 28.26 -35.13
CA PRO A 221 -16.30 29.64 -35.37
C PRO A 221 -17.50 30.42 -35.94
N GLU A 222 -17.96 31.45 -35.23
CA GLU A 222 -18.75 32.51 -35.85
C GLU A 222 -17.92 33.00 -37.04
N ILE A 223 -18.43 32.76 -38.25
CA ILE A 223 -17.87 33.34 -39.47
C ILE A 223 -18.16 34.84 -39.36
N VAL A 224 -17.22 35.59 -38.77
CA VAL A 224 -17.20 37.04 -38.92
C VAL A 224 -16.93 37.28 -40.40
N ASP A 225 -17.95 37.72 -41.11
CA ASP A 225 -17.86 38.14 -42.51
C ASP A 225 -16.96 39.38 -42.58
N VAL A 226 -15.65 39.15 -42.69
CA VAL A 226 -14.67 40.20 -42.94
C VAL A 226 -14.73 40.52 -44.43
N THR A 227 -15.80 41.20 -44.84
CA THR A 227 -15.82 41.89 -46.12
C THR A 227 -14.66 42.89 -46.11
N PRO A 228 -13.66 42.78 -47.01
CA PRO A 228 -12.52 43.68 -47.01
C PRO A 228 -13.01 45.10 -47.31
N GLN A 229 -12.90 46.02 -46.36
CA GLN A 229 -13.19 47.42 -46.61
C GLN A 229 -12.26 47.94 -47.71
N THR A 230 -12.85 48.58 -48.72
CA THR A 230 -12.17 49.01 -49.92
C THR A 230 -11.10 50.09 -49.63
N PRO A 231 -10.02 50.17 -50.43
CA PRO A 231 -8.81 50.95 -50.11
C PRO A 231 -8.94 52.47 -50.24
N LYS A 232 -10.16 53.02 -50.42
CA LYS A 232 -10.35 54.47 -50.59
C LYS A 232 -10.21 55.25 -49.29
N ALA A 233 -10.47 54.63 -48.13
CA ALA A 233 -10.40 55.31 -46.83
C ALA A 233 -8.97 55.69 -46.40
N LEU A 234 -7.93 55.07 -46.96
CA LEU A 234 -6.52 55.33 -46.60
C LEU A 234 -5.88 56.49 -47.37
N LYS A 235 -6.47 56.97 -48.48
CA LYS A 235 -5.90 58.07 -49.28
C LYS A 235 -6.33 59.46 -48.81
N GLU A 236 -7.47 59.58 -48.12
CA GLU A 236 -7.94 60.88 -47.62
C GLU A 236 -7.19 61.29 -46.34
N THR A 237 -6.78 60.34 -45.50
CA THR A 237 -6.02 60.59 -44.27
C THR A 237 -4.58 61.02 -44.52
N GLN A 238 -3.93 60.57 -45.60
CA GLN A 238 -2.56 61.00 -45.93
C GLN A 238 -2.48 62.42 -46.52
N LYS A 239 -3.55 62.90 -47.16
CA LYS A 239 -3.62 64.27 -47.69
C LYS A 239 -3.88 65.32 -46.61
N ALA A 240 -4.49 64.93 -45.50
CA ALA A 240 -4.73 65.81 -44.35
C ALA A 240 -3.51 65.99 -43.44
N LEU A 241 -2.48 65.15 -43.59
CA LEU A 241 -1.25 65.20 -42.79
C LEU A 241 -0.07 65.88 -43.51
N THR A 242 -0.27 66.35 -44.74
CA THR A 242 0.80 66.96 -45.57
C THR A 242 0.50 68.39 -46.04
N ASN A 243 -0.51 69.06 -45.48
CA ASN A 243 -0.76 70.49 -45.67
C ASN A 243 -0.71 71.23 -44.33
#